data_AF-A0A6V7R9D0-F1
#
_entry.id   AF-A0A6V7R9D0-F1
#
_cell.length_a   1.000
_cell.length_b   1.000
_cell.length_c   1.000
_cell.angle_alpha   90.00
_cell.angle_beta   90.00
_cell.angle_gamma   90.00
#
_symmetry.space_group_name_H-M   'P 1'
#
loop_
_entity.id
_entity.type
_entity.pdbx_description
1 polymer ?
#
loop_
_entity_poly.entity_id
_entity_poly.type
_entity_poly.pdbx_seq_one_letter_code
_entity_poly.pdbx_strand_id
1 'polypeptide(L)'
;MKKMTGLLIASALFLTACSNTSVDVENAGKKNADQNISKQRQENVADTVTDVGGDEFYRSVIPYKLSKSRGLTSTNMVSSYNMEDFEEGLFEISKEVYSPEDYIFQEGQILSEDMTRAYLRRQFTKEEIDAMNEEELVKSGAFSNLGLNPSKQGEEDPEVIAKNTPLYLSHILEQNYLTVDEEGNTKFEGITFGLAMNSEHLYQKEQYGTTYRESINVEDAKIEGEEMARELLDRLRANKEYVDKAVVFAIYSQSKSTDIVPGQFLSYAIVKPGENEISKFIDIDEQNILLPSNNEEIPEELRSNYNAFNRDLSSYFKSYTTSVGRGHIKDGKLDRLEIEIPIEYESRGEMIGLSQYAQSLVDKYFKNTKVEVKVQDKNNVYSIITSDKDDKTSMYIME
;
A
#
# COMPACT_ATOMS: atom_id res chain seq x y z
N MET A 1 -46.71 21.25 -72.77
CA MET A 1 -47.98 21.00 -72.04
C MET A 1 -48.48 19.60 -72.39
N LYS A 2 -48.95 18.83 -71.39
CA LYS A 2 -49.60 17.49 -71.43
C LYS A 2 -48.62 16.31 -71.66
N LYS A 3 -48.28 15.55 -70.61
CA LYS A 3 -49.00 14.44 -69.91
C LYS A 3 -49.01 13.13 -70.71
N MET A 4 -48.36 12.11 -70.15
CA MET A 4 -48.54 10.63 -70.28
C MET A 4 -47.25 10.02 -69.69
N THR A 5 -47.18 8.97 -68.87
CA THR A 5 -47.99 7.78 -68.55
C THR A 5 -47.25 7.18 -67.33
N GLY A 6 -47.87 6.94 -66.17
CA GLY A 6 -48.58 5.69 -65.87
C GLY A 6 -47.62 4.55 -65.50
N LEU A 7 -47.48 4.24 -64.20
CA LEU A 7 -47.52 2.84 -63.73
C LEU A 7 -47.74 2.77 -62.20
N LEU A 8 -48.87 2.17 -61.82
CA LEU A 8 -49.11 1.51 -60.54
C LEU A 8 -48.14 0.33 -60.37
N ILE A 9 -47.53 0.18 -59.20
CA ILE A 9 -47.47 -1.12 -58.51
C ILE A 9 -47.73 -0.88 -57.02
N ALA A 10 -48.78 -1.53 -56.54
CA ALA A 10 -49.25 -1.56 -55.17
C ALA A 10 -48.62 -2.74 -54.39
N SER A 11 -48.71 -2.65 -53.06
CA SER A 11 -48.51 -3.70 -52.03
C SER A 11 -47.17 -3.64 -51.29
N ALA A 12 -47.09 -3.68 -49.97
CA ALA A 12 -48.08 -3.59 -48.90
C ALA A 12 -47.36 -3.24 -47.58
N LEU A 13 -48.01 -2.40 -46.78
CA LEU A 13 -48.03 -2.30 -45.31
C LEU A 13 -46.86 -2.89 -44.51
N PHE A 14 -46.18 -2.06 -43.70
CA PHE A 14 -46.47 -1.99 -42.25
C PHE A 14 -46.16 -0.58 -41.71
N LEU A 15 -47.16 -0.02 -41.04
CA LEU A 15 -47.15 1.28 -40.36
C LEU A 15 -46.59 1.11 -38.95
N THR A 16 -45.58 1.91 -38.59
CA THR A 16 -45.46 2.45 -37.23
C THR A 16 -45.13 3.93 -37.35
N ALA A 17 -46.07 4.76 -36.89
CA ALA A 17 -46.04 6.20 -37.02
C ALA A 17 -45.20 6.87 -35.93
N CYS A 18 -44.50 7.91 -36.36
CA CYS A 18 -44.18 9.20 -35.72
C CYS A 18 -44.30 9.34 -34.19
N SER A 19 -43.27 9.90 -33.55
CA SER A 19 -43.16 11.37 -33.47
C SER A 19 -41.86 11.81 -32.82
N ASN A 20 -41.35 12.93 -33.32
CA ASN A 20 -40.21 13.70 -32.85
C ASN A 20 -40.80 14.91 -32.12
N THR A 21 -40.40 15.23 -30.89
CA THR A 21 -40.24 16.61 -30.38
C THR A 21 -39.41 16.59 -29.09
N SER A 22 -38.48 17.52 -29.04
CA SER A 22 -37.50 17.84 -28.00
C SER A 22 -38.08 18.53 -26.75
N VAL A 23 -37.20 18.66 -25.74
CA VAL A 23 -37.19 19.58 -24.57
C VAL A 23 -37.53 18.90 -23.23
N ASP A 24 -36.51 18.56 -22.43
CA ASP A 24 -36.08 19.38 -21.28
C ASP A 24 -34.85 18.74 -20.58
N VAL A 25 -33.84 19.58 -20.31
CA VAL A 25 -32.71 19.25 -19.42
C VAL A 25 -33.03 19.89 -18.07
N GLU A 26 -33.40 19.07 -17.09
CA GLU A 26 -33.28 19.44 -15.67
C GLU A 26 -32.90 18.23 -14.81
N ASN A 27 -32.02 18.52 -13.86
CA ASN A 27 -31.35 17.65 -12.90
C ASN A 27 -32.29 16.72 -12.10
N ALA A 28 -31.87 15.46 -11.91
CA ALA A 28 -31.77 14.81 -10.58
C ALA A 28 -31.31 13.34 -10.71
N GLY A 29 -30.38 12.94 -9.83
CA GLY A 29 -30.28 11.55 -9.39
C GLY A 29 -28.98 10.83 -9.71
N LYS A 30 -28.03 10.89 -8.76
CA LYS A 30 -26.95 9.91 -8.58
C LYS A 30 -27.51 8.49 -8.77
N LYS A 31 -27.05 7.77 -9.80
CA LYS A 31 -27.19 6.31 -9.86
C LYS A 31 -25.92 5.71 -9.27
N ASN A 32 -26.06 5.15 -8.07
CA ASN A 32 -25.13 4.17 -7.53
C ASN A 32 -24.98 3.05 -8.58
N ALA A 33 -23.74 2.78 -8.98
CA ALA A 33 -23.43 1.57 -9.71
C ALA A 33 -23.54 0.41 -8.71
N ASP A 34 -24.66 -0.31 -8.75
CA ASP A 34 -24.80 -1.61 -8.11
C ASP A 34 -23.72 -2.55 -8.66
N GLN A 35 -22.64 -2.73 -7.92
CA GLN A 35 -21.76 -3.88 -8.11
C GLN A 35 -22.52 -5.12 -7.63
N ASN A 36 -23.19 -5.77 -8.58
CA ASN A 36 -23.63 -7.16 -8.45
C ASN A 36 -22.40 -8.06 -8.33
N ILE A 37 -21.81 -8.14 -7.14
CA ILE A 37 -20.96 -9.27 -6.76
C ILE A 37 -21.94 -10.42 -6.53
N SER A 38 -21.98 -11.33 -7.49
CA SER A 38 -22.68 -12.60 -7.34
C SER A 38 -22.16 -13.28 -6.06
N LYS A 39 -22.99 -13.32 -5.01
CA LYS A 39 -22.84 -14.26 -3.90
C LYS A 39 -23.07 -15.67 -4.46
N GLN A 40 -22.08 -16.23 -5.13
CA GLN A 40 -22.03 -17.68 -5.27
C GLN A 40 -21.90 -18.24 -3.86
N ARG A 41 -22.82 -19.12 -3.49
CA ARG A 41 -22.70 -19.99 -2.32
C ARG A 41 -21.29 -20.60 -2.37
N GLN A 42 -20.44 -20.24 -1.41
CA GLN A 42 -19.34 -21.11 -1.04
C GLN A 42 -19.99 -22.40 -0.52
N GLU A 43 -20.03 -23.42 -1.39
CA GLU A 43 -20.01 -24.79 -0.89
C GLU A 43 -18.75 -24.94 -0.03
N ASN A 44 -18.82 -25.76 1.03
CA ASN A 44 -17.67 -26.09 1.88
C ASN A 44 -16.62 -26.84 1.05
N VAL A 45 -15.89 -26.12 0.21
CA VAL A 45 -14.66 -26.58 -0.42
C VAL A 45 -13.59 -26.46 0.66
N ALA A 46 -12.93 -27.58 0.99
CA ALA A 46 -11.80 -27.55 1.90
C ALA A 46 -10.75 -26.58 1.37
N ASP A 47 -10.19 -25.75 2.25
CA ASP A 47 -9.14 -24.82 1.87
C ASP A 47 -7.93 -25.60 1.34
N THR A 48 -7.45 -25.24 0.15
CA THR A 48 -6.18 -25.74 -0.39
C THR A 48 -5.17 -24.60 -0.47
N VAL A 49 -3.97 -24.88 -0.98
CA VAL A 49 -2.84 -23.94 -1.00
C VAL A 49 -2.24 -23.91 -2.39
N THR A 50 -1.76 -22.75 -2.83
CA THR A 50 -1.05 -22.64 -4.12
C THR A 50 0.23 -23.48 -4.13
N ASP A 51 0.49 -24.16 -5.25
CA ASP A 51 1.66 -25.04 -5.42
C ASP A 51 2.99 -24.27 -5.55
N VAL A 52 2.93 -22.99 -5.91
CA VAL A 52 4.13 -22.14 -6.08
C VAL A 52 4.32 -21.30 -4.82
N GLY A 53 5.39 -21.60 -4.10
CA GLY A 53 5.97 -20.82 -3.02
C GLY A 53 7.46 -21.16 -2.93
N GLY A 54 8.26 -20.19 -2.50
CA GLY A 54 9.71 -20.33 -2.38
C GLY A 54 10.19 -19.69 -1.09
N ASP A 55 11.47 -19.35 -1.04
CA ASP A 55 12.08 -18.53 0.01
C ASP A 55 11.61 -17.06 -0.07
N GLU A 56 11.26 -16.57 -1.26
CA GLU A 56 10.93 -15.16 -1.48
C GLU A 56 9.45 -14.80 -1.22
N PHE A 57 8.51 -15.63 -1.68
CA PHE A 57 7.07 -15.34 -1.61
C PHE A 57 6.28 -16.45 -0.91
N TYR A 58 5.36 -16.05 -0.04
CA TYR A 58 4.43 -16.95 0.63
C TYR A 58 3.45 -17.58 -0.37
N ARG A 59 3.11 -18.83 -0.12
CA ARG A 59 1.92 -19.46 -0.73
C ARG A 59 0.66 -18.78 -0.19
N SER A 60 -0.44 -18.88 -0.94
CA SER A 60 -1.74 -18.34 -0.52
C SER A 60 -2.82 -19.41 -0.43
N VAL A 61 -3.86 -19.14 0.36
CA VAL A 61 -5.02 -20.02 0.55
C VAL A 61 -5.95 -19.97 -0.67
N ILE A 62 -6.51 -21.13 -1.05
CA ILE A 62 -7.52 -21.30 -2.10
C ILE A 62 -8.81 -21.86 -1.47
N PRO A 63 -9.99 -21.24 -1.69
CA PRO A 63 -10.18 -20.01 -2.46
C PRO A 63 -9.59 -18.80 -1.75
N TYR A 64 -9.14 -17.81 -2.54
CA TYR A 64 -8.53 -16.59 -1.99
C TYR A 64 -9.51 -15.85 -1.07
N LYS A 65 -9.08 -15.60 0.17
CA LYS A 65 -9.87 -14.89 1.18
C LYS A 65 -9.43 -13.44 1.24
N LEU A 66 -10.30 -12.56 0.75
CA LEU A 66 -10.10 -11.11 0.81
C LEU A 66 -10.12 -10.62 2.27
N SER A 67 -9.35 -9.55 2.53
CA SER A 67 -9.33 -8.86 3.80
C SER A 67 -10.72 -8.37 4.20
N LYS A 68 -11.04 -8.48 5.49
CA LYS A 68 -12.26 -7.86 6.05
C LYS A 68 -12.20 -6.33 6.10
N SER A 69 -11.03 -5.75 5.85
CA SER A 69 -10.78 -4.30 5.75
C SER A 69 -10.31 -3.89 4.34
N ARG A 70 -10.58 -4.71 3.31
CA ARG A 70 -10.15 -4.46 1.93
C ARG A 70 -10.45 -3.04 1.46
N GLY A 71 -9.44 -2.39 0.87
CA GLY A 71 -9.54 -1.04 0.30
C GLY A 71 -9.33 0.09 1.32
N LEU A 72 -9.20 -0.22 2.61
CA LEU A 72 -8.84 0.79 3.61
C LEU A 72 -7.40 1.28 3.46
N THR A 73 -6.44 0.42 3.10
CA THR A 73 -5.05 0.84 2.89
C THR A 73 -4.97 1.98 1.87
N SER A 74 -5.56 1.78 0.69
CA SER A 74 -5.58 2.80 -0.37
C SER A 74 -6.37 4.07 -0.01
N THR A 75 -7.27 4.00 0.96
CA THR A 75 -8.09 5.16 1.39
C THR A 75 -7.37 5.97 2.46
N ASN A 76 -6.65 5.30 3.35
CA ASN A 76 -6.07 5.91 4.54
C ASN A 76 -4.61 6.33 4.34
N MET A 77 -3.84 5.60 3.54
CA MET A 77 -2.44 5.94 3.28
C MET A 77 -2.32 7.17 2.37
N VAL A 78 -1.33 8.00 2.64
CA VAL A 78 -1.23 9.35 2.04
C VAL A 78 -0.73 9.35 0.59
N SER A 79 -0.07 8.27 0.14
CA SER A 79 0.36 8.08 -1.24
C SER A 79 0.46 6.59 -1.58
N SER A 80 0.40 6.27 -2.88
CA SER A 80 0.59 4.89 -3.35
C SER A 80 2.01 4.36 -3.08
N TYR A 81 3.02 5.25 -3.10
CA TYR A 81 4.39 4.88 -2.75
C TYR A 81 4.47 4.37 -1.31
N ASN A 82 3.89 5.11 -0.35
CA ASN A 82 3.83 4.67 1.05
C ASN A 82 3.06 3.35 1.20
N MET A 83 1.97 3.18 0.46
CA MET A 83 1.18 1.95 0.52
C MET A 83 1.98 0.72 0.06
N GLU A 84 2.66 0.82 -1.08
CA GLU A 84 3.44 -0.28 -1.66
C GLU A 84 4.62 -0.66 -0.75
N ASP A 85 5.38 0.34 -0.30
CA ASP A 85 6.53 0.14 0.59
C ASP A 85 6.12 -0.41 1.97
N PHE A 86 5.01 0.08 2.52
CA PHE A 86 4.46 -0.44 3.77
C PHE A 86 3.99 -1.90 3.66
N GLU A 87 3.26 -2.26 2.60
CA GLU A 87 2.79 -3.64 2.41
C GLU A 87 3.96 -4.60 2.16
N GLU A 88 4.91 -4.22 1.31
CA GLU A 88 6.10 -5.02 1.00
C GLU A 88 7.00 -5.19 2.23
N GLY A 89 7.35 -4.10 2.92
CA GLY A 89 8.20 -4.19 4.10
C GLY A 89 7.54 -4.95 5.26
N LEU A 90 6.20 -4.95 5.37
CA LEU A 90 5.50 -5.77 6.35
C LEU A 90 5.64 -7.27 6.06
N PHE A 91 5.65 -7.67 4.77
CA PHE A 91 5.99 -9.04 4.40
C PHE A 91 7.42 -9.41 4.78
N GLU A 92 8.39 -8.52 4.54
CA GLU A 92 9.79 -8.75 4.91
C GLU A 92 9.97 -8.90 6.42
N ILE A 93 9.35 -8.02 7.22
CA ILE A 93 9.40 -8.11 8.69
C ILE A 93 8.73 -9.40 9.18
N SER A 94 7.64 -9.82 8.54
CA SER A 94 6.95 -11.06 8.92
C SER A 94 7.81 -12.32 8.74
N LYS A 95 8.77 -12.32 7.80
CA LYS A 95 9.67 -13.45 7.56
C LYS A 95 10.59 -13.75 8.77
N GLU A 96 10.78 -12.80 9.68
CA GLU A 96 11.53 -13.02 10.93
C GLU A 96 10.89 -14.09 11.85
N VAL A 97 9.59 -14.31 11.71
CA VAL A 97 8.83 -15.31 12.49
C VAL A 97 8.20 -16.38 11.60
N TYR A 98 7.68 -15.97 10.45
CA TYR A 98 6.88 -16.82 9.57
C TYR A 98 7.68 -17.11 8.29
N SER A 99 8.52 -18.15 8.27
CA SER A 99 9.23 -18.51 7.03
C SER A 99 8.26 -18.82 5.89
N PRO A 100 8.43 -18.26 4.67
CA PRO A 100 7.60 -18.60 3.51
C PRO A 100 7.62 -20.09 3.11
N GLU A 101 8.64 -20.84 3.55
CA GLU A 101 8.71 -22.30 3.36
C GLU A 101 7.65 -23.03 4.20
N ASP A 102 7.48 -22.60 5.46
CA ASP A 102 6.64 -23.27 6.45
C ASP A 102 5.23 -22.68 6.55
N TYR A 103 5.08 -21.39 6.22
CA TYR A 103 3.85 -20.63 6.41
C TYR A 103 3.19 -20.21 5.10
N ILE A 104 1.89 -19.97 5.20
CA ILE A 104 0.99 -19.56 4.13
C ILE A 104 0.40 -18.22 4.51
N PHE A 105 0.39 -17.31 3.55
CA PHE A 105 -0.21 -16.00 3.71
C PHE A 105 -1.72 -16.06 3.49
N GLN A 106 -2.43 -15.29 4.31
CA GLN A 106 -3.82 -14.93 4.11
C GLN A 106 -4.00 -13.46 4.51
N GLU A 107 -4.80 -12.71 3.76
CA GLU A 107 -5.16 -11.35 4.14
C GLU A 107 -5.88 -11.31 5.50
N GLY A 108 -5.84 -10.15 6.18
CA GLY A 108 -6.43 -9.91 7.49
C GLY A 108 -7.92 -10.31 7.60
N GLN A 109 -8.22 -11.18 8.57
CA GLN A 109 -9.57 -11.70 8.84
C GLN A 109 -10.07 -11.31 10.23
N ILE A 110 -9.24 -10.69 11.06
CA ILE A 110 -9.61 -10.31 12.42
C ILE A 110 -10.18 -8.89 12.39
N LEU A 111 -9.41 -7.91 11.92
CA LEU A 111 -9.79 -6.52 11.81
C LEU A 111 -10.73 -6.30 10.62
N SER A 112 -12.00 -6.08 10.91
CA SER A 112 -12.97 -5.63 9.92
C SER A 112 -12.77 -4.16 9.56
N GLU A 113 -13.43 -3.71 8.48
CA GLU A 113 -13.48 -2.31 8.11
C GLU A 113 -13.94 -1.42 9.29
N ASP A 114 -15.04 -1.80 9.95
CA ASP A 114 -15.60 -1.05 11.08
C ASP A 114 -14.65 -1.00 12.28
N MET A 115 -13.99 -2.13 12.62
CA MET A 115 -13.02 -2.17 13.72
C MET A 115 -11.79 -1.32 13.41
N THR A 116 -11.27 -1.42 12.18
CA THR A 116 -10.14 -0.60 11.72
C THR A 116 -10.51 0.88 11.81
N ARG A 117 -11.66 1.29 11.23
CA ARG A 117 -12.12 2.68 11.31
C ARG A 117 -12.35 3.15 12.73
N ALA A 118 -12.79 2.29 13.64
CA ALA A 118 -12.96 2.63 15.05
C ALA A 118 -11.60 2.86 15.73
N TYR A 119 -10.61 2.01 15.46
CA TYR A 119 -9.25 2.14 16.02
C TYR A 119 -8.53 3.39 15.51
N LEU A 120 -8.77 3.81 14.27
CA LEU A 120 -8.17 5.03 13.71
C LEU A 120 -8.76 6.33 14.28
N ARG A 121 -9.87 6.28 15.02
CA ARG A 121 -10.44 7.47 15.67
C ARG A 121 -9.56 7.93 16.84
N ARG A 122 -9.82 9.15 17.29
CA ARG A 122 -9.33 9.63 18.58
C ARG A 122 -10.02 8.86 19.71
N GLN A 123 -9.27 8.53 20.75
CA GLN A 123 -9.85 8.20 22.04
C GLN A 123 -10.54 9.43 22.64
N PHE A 124 -11.40 9.21 23.62
CA PHE A 124 -12.09 10.23 24.38
C PHE A 124 -11.71 10.14 25.87
N THR A 125 -11.55 11.29 26.52
CA THR A 125 -11.46 11.32 27.98
C THR A 125 -12.82 11.08 28.62
N LYS A 126 -12.82 10.80 29.92
CA LYS A 126 -14.07 10.67 30.67
C LYS A 126 -14.88 11.97 30.63
N GLU A 127 -14.22 13.11 30.76
CA GLU A 127 -14.86 14.43 30.73
C GLU A 127 -15.51 14.71 29.36
N GLU A 128 -14.86 14.31 28.27
CA GLU A 128 -15.42 14.42 26.92
C GLU A 128 -16.67 13.52 26.76
N ILE A 129 -16.62 12.29 27.27
CA ILE A 129 -17.76 11.35 27.25
C ILE A 129 -18.92 11.89 28.08
N ASP A 130 -18.66 12.36 29.30
CA ASP A 130 -19.68 12.86 30.23
C ASP A 130 -20.37 14.14 29.70
N ALA A 131 -19.72 14.88 28.80
CA ALA A 131 -20.28 16.07 28.15
C ALA A 131 -21.17 15.76 26.94
N MET A 132 -21.13 14.53 26.40
CA MET A 132 -21.91 14.12 25.23
C MET A 132 -23.30 13.62 25.61
N ASN A 133 -24.28 13.91 24.75
CA ASN A 133 -25.58 13.25 24.82
C ASN A 133 -25.55 11.85 24.17
N GLU A 134 -26.61 11.06 24.36
CA GLU A 134 -26.67 9.67 23.86
C GLU A 134 -26.51 9.55 22.34
N GLU A 135 -27.08 10.50 21.57
CA GLU A 135 -26.95 10.52 20.11
C GLU A 135 -25.49 10.79 19.69
N GLU A 136 -24.83 11.72 20.38
CA GLU A 136 -23.41 12.04 20.15
C GLU A 136 -22.50 10.87 20.49
N LEU A 137 -22.73 10.18 21.61
CA LEU A 137 -21.96 9.01 22.04
C LEU A 137 -21.99 7.88 21.00
N VAL A 138 -23.17 7.62 20.43
CA VAL A 138 -23.35 6.58 19.40
C VAL A 138 -22.70 7.01 18.09
N LYS A 139 -22.91 8.27 17.66
CA LYS A 139 -22.42 8.77 16.37
C LYS A 139 -20.89 8.90 16.33
N SER A 140 -20.26 9.32 17.42
CA SER A 140 -18.81 9.47 17.53
C SER A 140 -18.09 8.13 17.78
N GLY A 141 -18.81 7.13 18.31
CA GLY A 141 -18.22 5.89 18.81
C GLY A 141 -17.59 6.03 20.21
N ALA A 142 -17.84 7.14 20.90
CA ALA A 142 -17.35 7.36 22.26
C ALA A 142 -17.90 6.34 23.28
N PHE A 143 -19.05 5.71 23.00
CA PHE A 143 -19.59 4.65 23.87
C PHE A 143 -18.64 3.46 24.03
N SER A 144 -17.97 3.04 22.95
CA SER A 144 -16.98 1.96 22.99
C SER A 144 -15.55 2.46 23.18
N ASN A 145 -15.30 3.74 22.88
CA ASN A 145 -14.03 4.45 23.04
C ASN A 145 -12.81 3.67 22.50
N LEU A 146 -12.95 3.06 21.32
CA LEU A 146 -11.93 2.20 20.72
C LEU A 146 -10.82 2.96 19.98
N GLY A 147 -10.87 4.30 19.92
CA GLY A 147 -9.86 5.09 19.22
C GLY A 147 -8.46 4.88 19.81
N LEU A 148 -7.45 4.84 18.95
CA LEU A 148 -6.04 4.76 19.34
C LEU A 148 -5.33 6.10 19.22
N ASN A 149 -5.81 6.99 18.33
CA ASN A 149 -5.25 8.34 18.24
C ASN A 149 -5.52 9.14 19.53
N PRO A 150 -4.67 10.11 19.90
CA PRO A 150 -4.82 10.85 21.15
C PRO A 150 -6.14 11.63 21.22
N SER A 151 -6.71 11.72 22.42
CA SER A 151 -7.87 12.56 22.71
C SER A 151 -7.50 14.04 22.52
N LYS A 152 -8.50 14.88 22.22
CA LYS A 152 -8.32 16.33 22.19
C LYS A 152 -8.18 16.94 23.58
N GLN A 153 -8.47 16.19 24.64
CA GLN A 153 -8.46 16.64 26.02
C GLN A 153 -9.39 17.85 26.25
N GLY A 154 -10.53 17.88 25.54
CA GLY A 154 -11.47 19.01 25.57
C GLY A 154 -11.01 20.28 24.85
N GLU A 155 -9.88 20.25 24.13
CA GLU A 155 -9.47 21.34 23.26
C GLU A 155 -10.33 21.38 21.99
N GLU A 156 -10.67 22.59 21.55
CA GLU A 156 -11.50 22.83 20.36
C GLU A 156 -10.76 23.65 19.29
N ASP A 157 -9.67 24.34 19.63
CA ASP A 157 -8.84 25.04 18.65
C ASP A 157 -8.08 24.03 17.77
N PRO A 158 -8.36 23.97 16.44
CA PRO A 158 -7.71 23.01 15.55
C PRO A 158 -6.18 23.14 15.49
N GLU A 159 -5.63 24.35 15.65
CA GLU A 159 -4.18 24.57 15.65
C GLU A 159 -3.53 24.03 16.92
N VAL A 160 -4.19 24.22 18.07
CA VAL A 160 -3.71 23.69 19.35
C VAL A 160 -3.81 22.16 19.37
N ILE A 161 -4.91 21.60 18.85
CA ILE A 161 -5.08 20.14 18.68
C ILE A 161 -3.97 19.59 17.79
N ALA A 162 -3.75 20.20 16.62
CA ALA A 162 -2.74 19.74 15.67
C ALA A 162 -1.35 19.67 16.29
N LYS A 163 -0.99 20.67 17.10
CA LYS A 163 0.31 20.77 17.75
C LYS A 163 0.49 19.81 18.94
N ASN A 164 -0.53 19.67 19.77
CA ASN A 164 -0.38 18.96 21.06
C ASN A 164 -0.85 17.51 20.99
N THR A 165 -1.81 17.19 20.12
CA THR A 165 -2.41 15.86 19.99
C THR A 165 -2.68 15.57 18.52
N PRO A 166 -1.67 15.54 17.64
CA PRO A 166 -1.88 15.25 16.22
C PRO A 166 -2.48 13.84 16.03
N LEU A 167 -3.08 13.58 14.86
CA LEU A 167 -3.41 12.21 14.48
C LEU A 167 -2.11 11.49 14.08
N TYR A 168 -1.55 10.72 15.00
CA TYR A 168 -0.37 9.90 14.75
C TYR A 168 -0.68 8.72 13.84
N LEU A 169 -1.75 7.96 14.11
CA LEU A 169 -2.06 6.74 13.37
C LEU A 169 -2.95 7.03 12.16
N SER A 170 -2.49 6.61 10.99
CA SER A 170 -3.18 6.72 9.71
C SER A 170 -3.90 5.44 9.35
N HIS A 171 -3.22 4.29 9.51
CA HIS A 171 -3.77 3.00 9.11
C HIS A 171 -3.21 1.84 9.95
N ILE A 172 -3.95 0.73 10.00
CA ILE A 172 -3.50 -0.53 10.57
C ILE A 172 -3.76 -1.60 9.52
N LEU A 173 -2.73 -2.39 9.20
CA LEU A 173 -2.82 -3.53 8.31
C LEU A 173 -2.59 -4.83 9.09
N GLU A 174 -3.36 -5.85 8.77
CA GLU A 174 -3.23 -7.19 9.34
C GLU A 174 -2.84 -8.20 8.24
N GLN A 175 -1.82 -9.01 8.52
CA GLN A 175 -1.44 -10.18 7.75
C GLN A 175 -1.60 -11.42 8.64
N ASN A 176 -2.19 -12.47 8.09
CA ASN A 176 -2.40 -13.73 8.80
C ASN A 176 -1.53 -14.84 8.22
N TYR A 177 -0.98 -15.65 9.10
CA TYR A 177 -0.08 -16.74 8.76
C TYR A 177 -0.65 -18.08 9.21
N LEU A 178 -0.68 -19.03 8.28
CA LEU A 178 -1.22 -20.37 8.47
C LEU A 178 -0.15 -21.43 8.19
N THR A 179 -0.33 -22.62 8.73
CA THR A 179 0.39 -23.84 8.35
C THR A 179 -0.58 -24.85 7.75
N VAL A 180 -0.06 -25.90 7.13
CA VAL A 180 -0.85 -27.07 6.70
C VAL A 180 -0.56 -28.23 7.63
N ASP A 181 -1.60 -28.91 8.11
CA ASP A 181 -1.43 -30.16 8.87
C ASP A 181 -1.19 -31.38 7.95
N GLU A 182 -0.94 -32.54 8.56
CA GLU A 182 -0.70 -33.80 7.81
C GLU A 182 -1.89 -34.23 6.95
N GLU A 183 -3.10 -33.77 7.27
CA GLU A 183 -4.34 -34.09 6.55
C GLU A 183 -4.61 -33.11 5.40
N GLY A 184 -3.79 -32.07 5.26
CA GLY A 184 -3.91 -31.04 4.23
C GLY A 184 -4.79 -29.85 4.63
N ASN A 185 -5.21 -29.73 5.89
CA ASN A 185 -6.03 -28.61 6.34
C ASN A 185 -5.17 -27.43 6.76
N THR A 186 -5.65 -26.22 6.47
CA THR A 186 -5.01 -24.99 6.93
C THR A 186 -5.29 -24.74 8.41
N LYS A 187 -4.27 -24.33 9.14
CA LYS A 187 -4.34 -23.98 10.56
C LYS A 187 -3.74 -22.62 10.77
N PHE A 188 -4.52 -21.72 11.38
CA PHE A 188 -4.06 -20.37 11.72
C PHE A 188 -3.03 -20.41 12.84
N GLU A 189 -1.86 -19.79 12.66
CA GLU A 189 -0.73 -19.87 13.60
C GLU A 189 -0.24 -18.51 14.10
N GLY A 190 -0.41 -17.44 13.32
CA GLY A 190 0.11 -16.14 13.74
C GLY A 190 -0.40 -14.96 12.96
N ILE A 191 -0.06 -13.78 13.47
CA ILE A 191 -0.51 -12.48 12.97
C ILE A 191 0.70 -11.55 12.86
N THR A 192 0.68 -10.69 11.85
CA THR A 192 1.48 -9.47 11.81
C THR A 192 0.55 -8.26 11.71
N PHE A 193 0.77 -7.26 12.55
CA PHE A 193 0.14 -5.93 12.46
C PHE A 193 1.16 -4.89 12.05
N GLY A 194 0.87 -4.18 10.97
CA GLY A 194 1.57 -2.95 10.60
C GLY A 194 0.78 -1.73 11.08
N LEU A 195 1.45 -0.78 11.73
CA LEU A 195 0.88 0.51 12.13
C LEU A 195 1.51 1.60 11.27
N ALA A 196 0.73 2.20 10.39
CA ALA A 196 1.18 3.30 9.55
C ALA A 196 0.92 4.63 10.25
N MET A 197 2.00 5.31 10.61
CA MET A 197 2.04 6.58 11.32
C MET A 197 2.12 7.75 10.31
N ASN A 198 1.49 8.87 10.63
CA ASN A 198 1.59 10.11 9.87
C ASN A 198 2.90 10.83 10.22
N SER A 199 3.57 11.40 9.21
CA SER A 199 4.61 12.41 9.40
C SER A 199 4.06 13.83 9.42
N GLU A 200 2.82 14.03 8.97
CA GLU A 200 2.13 15.32 9.00
C GLU A 200 0.66 15.16 9.38
N HIS A 201 0.16 16.02 10.25
CA HIS A 201 -1.26 16.14 10.57
C HIS A 201 -1.90 17.28 9.76
N LEU A 202 -2.85 16.92 8.89
CA LEU A 202 -3.61 17.88 8.11
C LEU A 202 -4.82 18.38 8.91
N TYR A 203 -5.00 19.70 9.00
CA TYR A 203 -6.11 20.31 9.72
C TYR A 203 -6.65 21.58 9.02
N GLN A 204 -7.89 21.95 9.35
CA GLN A 204 -8.53 23.18 8.87
C GLN A 204 -9.04 23.98 10.07
N LYS A 205 -8.88 25.31 10.03
CA LYS A 205 -9.34 26.22 11.09
C LYS A 205 -10.84 26.54 10.99
N GLU A 206 -11.40 26.38 9.80
CA GLU A 206 -12.81 26.63 9.50
C GLU A 206 -13.28 25.64 8.43
N GLN A 207 -14.58 25.33 8.42
CA GLN A 207 -15.15 24.37 7.48
C GLN A 207 -14.97 24.85 6.04
N TYR A 208 -14.37 24.01 5.18
CA TYR A 208 -14.02 24.32 3.79
C TYR A 208 -12.95 25.42 3.62
N GLY A 209 -12.21 25.73 4.69
CA GLY A 209 -11.09 26.67 4.65
C GLY A 209 -9.79 26.09 4.09
N THR A 210 -8.70 26.83 4.26
CA THR A 210 -7.35 26.39 3.90
C THR A 210 -6.92 25.19 4.74
N THR A 211 -6.31 24.19 4.10
CA THR A 211 -5.67 23.05 4.78
C THR A 211 -4.27 23.45 5.24
N TYR A 212 -4.05 23.39 6.55
CA TYR A 212 -2.77 23.56 7.22
C TYR A 212 -2.13 22.19 7.49
N ARG A 213 -0.83 22.19 7.76
CA ARG A 213 -0.06 20.98 8.09
C ARG A 213 0.75 21.23 9.35
N GLU A 214 0.68 20.31 10.29
CA GLU A 214 1.60 20.24 11.42
C GLU A 214 2.53 19.05 11.21
N SER A 215 3.84 19.26 11.27
CA SER A 215 4.81 18.17 11.15
C SER A 215 4.88 17.39 12.46
N ILE A 216 4.92 16.07 12.36
CA ILE A 216 5.06 15.14 13.47
C ILE A 216 6.52 14.68 13.51
N ASN A 217 7.16 14.76 14.67
CA ASN A 217 8.52 14.24 14.83
C ASN A 217 8.53 12.72 14.68
N VAL A 218 9.50 12.16 13.96
CA VAL A 218 9.60 10.72 13.71
C VAL A 218 9.74 9.92 15.01
N GLU A 219 10.48 10.44 16.00
CA GLU A 219 10.63 9.78 17.30
C GLU A 219 9.32 9.79 18.10
N ASP A 220 8.56 10.89 18.07
CA ASP A 220 7.24 10.95 18.70
C ASP A 220 6.28 9.96 18.02
N ALA A 221 6.29 9.89 16.68
CA ALA A 221 5.49 8.93 15.93
C ALA A 221 5.87 7.47 16.24
N LYS A 222 7.16 7.19 16.48
CA LYS A 222 7.64 5.88 16.92
C LYS A 222 7.07 5.53 18.29
N ILE A 223 7.27 6.40 19.28
CA ILE A 223 6.82 6.18 20.67
C ILE A 223 5.31 5.92 20.70
N GLU A 224 4.53 6.78 20.05
CA GLU A 224 3.07 6.64 19.97
C GLU A 224 2.65 5.35 19.24
N GLY A 225 3.35 4.97 18.16
CA GLY A 225 3.10 3.71 17.46
C GLY A 225 3.37 2.49 18.35
N GLU A 226 4.45 2.51 19.12
CA GLU A 226 4.79 1.43 20.06
C GLU A 226 3.77 1.32 21.20
N GLU A 227 3.25 2.45 21.72
CA GLU A 227 2.17 2.45 22.71
C GLU A 227 0.86 1.91 22.13
N MET A 228 0.49 2.31 20.91
CA MET A 228 -0.69 1.80 20.22
C MET A 228 -0.59 0.30 19.92
N ALA A 229 0.61 -0.21 19.60
CA ALA A 229 0.83 -1.64 19.40
C ALA A 229 0.61 -2.44 20.70
N ARG A 230 0.97 -1.89 21.87
CA ARG A 230 0.69 -2.52 23.17
C ARG A 230 -0.80 -2.60 23.45
N GLU A 231 -1.53 -1.51 23.22
CA GLU A 231 -2.98 -1.49 23.35
C GLU A 231 -3.67 -2.46 22.37
N LEU A 232 -3.16 -2.58 21.14
CA LEU A 232 -3.65 -3.57 20.18
C LEU A 232 -3.41 -5.01 20.64
N LEU A 233 -2.25 -5.29 21.24
CA LEU A 233 -1.97 -6.61 21.83
C LEU A 233 -2.96 -6.93 22.94
N ASP A 234 -3.21 -6.00 23.85
CA ASP A 234 -4.15 -6.19 24.96
C ASP A 234 -5.56 -6.52 24.45
N ARG A 235 -6.03 -5.77 23.44
CA ARG A 235 -7.32 -6.04 22.77
C ARG A 235 -7.36 -7.39 22.08
N LEU A 236 -6.27 -7.78 21.41
CA LEU A 236 -6.16 -9.07 20.73
C LEU A 236 -6.23 -10.23 21.75
N ARG A 237 -5.47 -10.13 22.85
CA ARG A 237 -5.38 -11.17 23.89
C ARG A 237 -6.64 -11.28 24.74
N ALA A 238 -7.51 -10.27 24.73
CA ALA A 238 -8.86 -10.39 25.30
C ALA A 238 -9.71 -11.47 24.59
N ASN A 239 -9.41 -11.80 23.33
CA ASN A 239 -10.01 -12.93 22.64
C ASN A 239 -9.19 -14.22 22.84
N LYS A 240 -9.82 -15.21 23.49
CA LYS A 240 -9.22 -16.52 23.79
C LYS A 240 -8.72 -17.27 22.56
N GLU A 241 -9.28 -17.01 21.38
CA GLU A 241 -8.85 -17.63 20.12
C GLU A 241 -7.40 -17.26 19.74
N TYR A 242 -6.94 -16.09 20.19
CA TYR A 242 -5.65 -15.54 19.79
C TYR A 242 -4.59 -15.58 20.90
N VAL A 243 -4.90 -16.06 22.10
CA VAL A 243 -3.97 -16.02 23.25
C VAL A 243 -2.66 -16.76 22.97
N ASP A 244 -2.74 -17.92 22.30
CA ASP A 244 -1.58 -18.77 22.02
C ASP A 244 -0.96 -18.51 20.63
N LYS A 245 -1.22 -17.36 20.00
CA LYS A 245 -0.70 -17.02 18.67
C LYS A 245 0.53 -16.13 18.78
N ALA A 246 1.52 -16.39 17.93
CA ALA A 246 2.61 -15.44 17.72
C ALA A 246 2.05 -14.17 17.10
N VAL A 247 2.59 -13.02 17.51
CA VAL A 247 2.17 -11.71 16.98
C VAL A 247 3.41 -10.87 16.69
N VAL A 248 3.47 -10.30 15.50
CA VAL A 248 4.49 -9.32 15.12
C VAL A 248 3.83 -7.96 15.00
N PHE A 249 4.46 -6.92 15.53
CA PHE A 249 4.06 -5.54 15.33
C PHE A 249 5.17 -4.81 14.59
N ALA A 250 4.83 -3.98 13.60
CA ALA A 250 5.77 -3.14 12.88
C ALA A 250 5.26 -1.71 12.80
N ILE A 251 6.11 -0.74 13.13
CA ILE A 251 5.76 0.68 13.14
C ILE A 251 6.37 1.34 11.90
N TYR A 252 5.53 1.95 11.07
CA TYR A 252 5.92 2.58 9.81
C TYR A 252 5.66 4.07 9.85
N SER A 253 6.65 4.91 9.57
CA SER A 253 6.46 6.35 9.38
C SER A 253 6.22 6.64 7.90
N GLN A 254 5.06 7.19 7.55
CA GLN A 254 4.81 7.61 6.17
C GLN A 254 5.63 8.85 5.80
N SER A 255 6.07 8.94 4.55
CA SER A 255 6.51 10.20 3.95
C SER A 255 5.32 11.12 3.68
N LYS A 256 5.57 12.32 3.14
CA LYS A 256 4.50 13.28 2.85
C LYS A 256 3.71 12.85 1.61
N SER A 257 2.48 13.33 1.48
CA SER A 257 1.64 13.03 0.30
C SER A 257 2.20 13.52 -1.03
N THR A 258 3.13 14.49 -1.00
CA THR A 258 3.82 15.01 -2.19
C THR A 258 5.14 14.32 -2.47
N ASP A 259 5.61 13.46 -1.57
CA ASP A 259 6.90 12.80 -1.72
C ASP A 259 6.75 11.61 -2.68
N ILE A 260 7.72 11.48 -3.57
CA ILE A 260 7.85 10.35 -4.50
C ILE A 260 8.74 9.23 -3.94
N VAL A 261 9.28 9.47 -2.75
CA VAL A 261 9.98 8.50 -1.92
C VAL A 261 9.00 8.08 -0.83
N PRO A 262 8.81 6.78 -0.62
CA PRO A 262 7.98 6.32 0.49
C PRO A 262 8.64 6.65 1.84
N GLY A 263 7.91 6.34 2.91
CA GLY A 263 8.38 6.44 4.27
C GLY A 263 9.40 5.35 4.63
N GLN A 264 9.35 4.90 5.88
CA GLN A 264 10.24 3.86 6.42
C GLN A 264 9.66 3.24 7.69
N PHE A 265 9.92 1.97 7.92
CA PHE A 265 9.78 1.29 9.19
C PHE A 265 10.77 1.83 10.22
N LEU A 266 10.28 2.02 11.45
CA LEU A 266 11.03 2.59 12.56
C LEU A 266 11.46 1.51 13.55
N SER A 267 10.56 0.58 13.84
CA SER A 267 10.80 -0.54 14.75
C SER A 267 9.81 -1.67 14.53
N TYR A 268 10.15 -2.85 15.04
CA TYR A 268 9.25 -3.97 15.13
C TYR A 268 9.37 -4.70 16.46
N ALA A 269 8.36 -5.48 16.82
CA ALA A 269 8.38 -6.34 17.99
C ALA A 269 7.78 -7.71 17.69
N ILE A 270 8.33 -8.73 18.35
CA ILE A 270 7.85 -10.10 18.28
C ILE A 270 7.33 -10.50 19.66
N VAL A 271 6.07 -10.91 19.70
CA VAL A 271 5.39 -11.45 20.88
C VAL A 271 5.21 -12.95 20.67
N LYS A 272 5.80 -13.75 21.55
CA LYS A 272 5.74 -15.21 21.42
C LYS A 272 4.35 -15.74 21.78
N PRO A 273 4.00 -16.96 21.33
CA PRO A 273 2.78 -17.64 21.77
C PRO A 273 2.58 -17.60 23.29
N GLY A 274 1.41 -17.17 23.75
CA GLY A 274 1.04 -17.11 25.17
C GLY A 274 1.59 -15.89 25.94
N GLU A 275 2.46 -15.07 25.34
CA GLU A 275 2.88 -13.81 25.95
C GLU A 275 1.80 -12.73 25.77
N ASN A 276 1.58 -11.94 26.83
CA ASN A 276 0.57 -10.88 26.87
C ASN A 276 1.19 -9.48 26.87
N GLU A 277 2.50 -9.35 26.81
CA GLU A 277 3.20 -8.06 26.85
C GLU A 277 4.29 -8.01 25.78
N ILE A 278 4.49 -6.83 25.19
CA ILE A 278 5.61 -6.59 24.28
C ILE A 278 6.88 -6.32 25.10
N SER A 279 7.80 -7.28 25.15
CA SER A 279 9.02 -7.15 25.98
C SER A 279 9.98 -6.06 25.49
N LYS A 280 10.15 -5.91 24.17
CA LYS A 280 11.01 -4.90 23.54
C LYS A 280 10.60 -4.66 22.09
N PHE A 281 10.89 -3.46 21.61
CA PHE A 281 10.96 -3.14 20.19
C PHE A 281 12.41 -3.21 19.72
N ILE A 282 12.60 -3.60 18.47
CA ILE A 282 13.88 -3.68 17.76
C ILE A 282 13.85 -2.58 16.71
N ASP A 283 14.79 -1.66 16.79
CA ASP A 283 14.92 -0.55 15.86
C ASP A 283 15.30 -1.05 14.47
N ILE A 284 14.73 -0.42 13.45
CA ILE A 284 15.06 -0.67 12.05
C ILE A 284 15.80 0.56 11.51
N ASP A 285 17.01 0.34 11.01
CA ASP A 285 17.77 1.34 10.28
C ASP A 285 17.55 1.15 8.79
N GLU A 286 16.50 1.78 8.27
CA GLU A 286 16.21 1.80 6.85
C GLU A 286 15.92 3.21 6.34
N GLN A 287 16.24 3.45 5.07
CA GLN A 287 16.04 4.73 4.40
C GLN A 287 15.75 4.52 2.92
N ASN A 288 14.67 5.12 2.45
CA ASN A 288 14.38 5.24 1.03
C ASN A 288 15.03 6.51 0.45
N ILE A 289 15.68 6.38 -0.72
CA ILE A 289 16.44 7.47 -1.37
C ILE A 289 16.11 7.62 -2.86
N LEU A 290 16.32 8.82 -3.40
CA LEU A 290 16.27 9.09 -4.85
C LEU A 290 17.65 9.24 -5.46
N LEU A 291 17.76 8.77 -6.70
CA LEU A 291 18.95 8.90 -7.53
C LEU A 291 18.57 9.42 -8.94
N PRO A 292 19.40 10.26 -9.59
CA PRO A 292 20.60 10.86 -9.02
C PRO A 292 20.21 11.92 -7.98
N SER A 293 21.05 12.09 -6.96
CA SER A 293 20.83 13.08 -5.90
C SER A 293 22.15 13.72 -5.48
N ASN A 294 22.05 14.96 -5.01
CA ASN A 294 23.15 15.72 -4.42
C ASN A 294 23.15 15.62 -2.88
N ASN A 295 22.29 14.79 -2.28
CA ASN A 295 22.29 14.58 -0.84
C ASN A 295 23.60 13.88 -0.43
N GLU A 296 24.36 14.53 0.46
CA GLU A 296 25.63 14.02 0.99
C GLU A 296 25.46 12.83 1.95
N GLU A 297 24.25 12.59 2.44
CA GLU A 297 23.91 11.42 3.27
C GLU A 297 23.91 10.11 2.46
N ILE A 298 23.75 10.20 1.13
CA ILE A 298 23.80 9.03 0.25
C ILE A 298 25.26 8.59 0.10
N PRO A 299 25.57 7.29 0.26
CA PRO A 299 26.94 6.78 0.10
C PRO A 299 27.61 7.25 -1.20
N GLU A 300 28.83 7.80 -1.09
CA GLU A 300 29.54 8.40 -2.22
C GLU A 300 29.76 7.42 -3.38
N GLU A 301 30.02 6.15 -3.07
CA GLU A 301 30.18 5.08 -4.05
C GLU A 301 28.89 4.89 -4.86
N LEU A 302 27.74 4.78 -4.18
CA LEU A 302 26.44 4.63 -4.84
C LEU A 302 26.13 5.84 -5.75
N ARG A 303 26.32 7.05 -5.23
CA ARG A 303 26.12 8.29 -6.02
C ARG A 303 27.03 8.31 -7.24
N SER A 304 28.29 7.91 -7.09
CA SER A 304 29.27 7.86 -8.19
C SER A 304 28.93 6.80 -9.24
N ASN A 305 28.57 5.59 -8.80
CA ASN A 305 28.17 4.49 -9.67
C ASN A 305 26.91 4.83 -10.45
N TYR A 306 25.89 5.40 -9.79
CA TYR A 306 24.65 5.81 -10.45
C TYR A 306 24.87 6.95 -11.47
N ASN A 307 25.72 7.93 -11.14
CA ASN A 307 26.10 8.98 -12.08
C ASN A 307 26.88 8.42 -13.29
N ALA A 308 27.74 7.43 -13.06
CA ALA A 308 28.47 6.75 -14.12
C ALA A 308 27.54 5.92 -15.02
N PHE A 309 26.57 5.22 -14.44
CA PHE A 309 25.51 4.52 -15.15
C PHE A 309 24.74 5.45 -16.11
N ASN A 310 24.24 6.59 -15.63
CA ASN A 310 23.52 7.56 -16.46
C ASN A 310 24.42 8.14 -17.58
N ARG A 311 25.67 8.46 -17.27
CA ARG A 311 26.62 8.99 -18.26
C ARG A 311 26.93 7.98 -19.36
N ASP A 312 27.13 6.72 -19.00
CA ASP A 312 27.44 5.65 -19.95
C ASP A 312 26.23 5.35 -20.85
N LEU A 313 25.00 5.35 -20.31
CA LEU A 313 23.75 5.26 -21.09
C LEU A 313 23.60 6.41 -22.09
N SER A 314 23.75 7.65 -21.62
CA SER A 314 23.65 8.86 -22.46
C SER A 314 24.68 8.88 -23.59
N SER A 315 25.87 8.31 -23.36
CA SER A 315 26.92 8.22 -24.37
C SER A 315 26.57 7.25 -25.50
N TYR A 316 25.76 6.23 -25.22
CA TYR A 316 25.34 5.24 -26.22
C TYR A 316 24.06 5.68 -26.95
N PHE A 317 23.08 6.28 -26.24
CA PHE A 317 21.79 6.67 -26.80
C PHE A 317 21.57 8.18 -26.69
N LYS A 318 21.57 8.89 -27.83
CA LYS A 318 21.39 10.36 -27.85
C LYS A 318 20.00 10.83 -27.40
N SER A 319 19.00 9.98 -27.57
CA SER A 319 17.61 10.23 -27.14
C SER A 319 17.42 10.09 -25.63
N TYR A 320 18.35 9.41 -24.95
CA TYR A 320 18.31 9.25 -23.50
C TYR A 320 18.65 10.56 -22.77
N THR A 321 17.85 10.89 -21.77
CA THR A 321 18.06 12.06 -20.92
C THR A 321 18.70 11.67 -19.60
N THR A 322 17.94 11.02 -18.71
CA THR A 322 18.37 10.52 -17.41
C THR A 322 17.43 9.43 -16.96
N SER A 323 17.92 8.54 -16.11
CA SER A 323 17.11 7.57 -15.37
C SER A 323 16.78 8.08 -13.97
N VAL A 324 15.67 7.59 -13.41
CA VAL A 324 15.24 7.87 -12.04
C VAL A 324 15.39 6.61 -11.21
N GLY A 325 16.16 6.69 -10.13
CA GLY A 325 16.48 5.58 -9.26
C GLY A 325 15.79 5.76 -7.92
N ARG A 326 15.22 4.68 -7.38
CA ARG A 326 14.73 4.57 -6.00
C ARG A 326 15.54 3.50 -5.31
N GLY A 327 16.33 3.90 -4.32
CA GLY A 327 17.16 3.00 -3.54
C GLY A 327 16.56 2.77 -2.16
N HIS A 328 16.57 1.53 -1.70
CA HIS A 328 16.27 1.16 -0.33
C HIS A 328 17.59 0.83 0.38
N ILE A 329 17.96 1.64 1.37
CA ILE A 329 19.13 1.43 2.22
C ILE A 329 18.66 0.74 3.48
N LYS A 330 19.32 -0.35 3.86
CA LYS A 330 19.09 -1.06 5.12
C LYS A 330 20.43 -1.32 5.80
N ASP A 331 20.52 -1.03 7.10
CA ASP A 331 21.76 -1.15 7.89
C ASP A 331 22.97 -0.46 7.22
N GLY A 332 22.74 0.74 6.68
CA GLY A 332 23.74 1.56 5.98
C GLY A 332 24.22 1.01 4.62
N LYS A 333 23.57 0.00 4.06
CA LYS A 333 23.90 -0.59 2.74
C LYS A 333 22.72 -0.53 1.79
N LEU A 334 22.99 -0.38 0.50
CA LEU A 334 21.98 -0.48 -0.53
C LEU A 334 21.49 -1.93 -0.62
N ASP A 335 20.23 -2.15 -0.28
CA ASP A 335 19.60 -3.47 -0.29
C ASP A 335 18.89 -3.72 -1.63
N ARG A 336 18.12 -2.73 -2.09
CA ARG A 336 17.38 -2.75 -3.36
C ARG A 336 17.55 -1.43 -4.13
N LEU A 337 17.61 -1.53 -5.46
CA LEU A 337 17.62 -0.39 -6.36
C LEU A 337 16.67 -0.60 -7.54
N GLU A 338 15.66 0.25 -7.63
CA GLU A 338 14.76 0.30 -8.78
C GLU A 338 15.15 1.46 -9.68
N ILE A 339 15.29 1.21 -10.98
CA ILE A 339 15.73 2.20 -11.97
C ILE A 339 14.68 2.30 -13.08
N GLU A 340 14.12 3.48 -13.27
CA GLU A 340 13.27 3.80 -14.40
C GLU A 340 14.08 4.52 -15.48
N ILE A 341 14.12 3.94 -16.67
CA ILE A 341 14.71 4.52 -17.87
C ILE A 341 13.56 5.01 -18.77
N PRO A 342 13.21 6.31 -18.71
CA PRO A 342 12.20 6.86 -19.60
C PRO A 342 12.73 6.93 -21.03
N ILE A 343 11.94 6.43 -21.99
CA ILE A 343 12.26 6.46 -23.42
C ILE A 343 11.11 7.02 -24.26
N GLU A 344 11.44 7.46 -25.46
CA GLU A 344 10.50 7.62 -26.57
C GLU A 344 10.71 6.45 -27.53
N TYR A 345 9.65 5.68 -27.81
CA TYR A 345 9.79 4.48 -28.61
C TYR A 345 9.98 4.81 -30.09
N GLU A 346 11.19 4.56 -30.60
CA GLU A 346 11.53 4.76 -32.02
C GLU A 346 11.46 3.44 -32.80
N SER A 347 12.11 2.39 -32.30
CA SER A 347 12.14 1.09 -32.96
C SER A 347 12.43 -0.07 -32.00
N ARG A 348 11.97 -1.28 -32.37
CA ARG A 348 12.23 -2.50 -31.60
C ARG A 348 13.72 -2.83 -31.49
N GLY A 349 14.49 -2.56 -32.55
CA GLY A 349 15.93 -2.82 -32.56
C GLY A 349 16.70 -1.91 -31.60
N GLU A 350 16.37 -0.62 -31.58
CA GLU A 350 16.97 0.34 -30.64
C GLU A 350 16.62 -0.02 -29.19
N MET A 351 15.35 -0.35 -28.95
CA MET A 351 14.87 -0.82 -27.66
C MET A 351 15.68 -2.05 -27.18
N ILE A 352 15.78 -3.12 -27.98
CA ILE A 352 16.57 -4.31 -27.62
C ILE A 352 18.03 -3.95 -27.30
N GLY A 353 18.66 -3.13 -28.14
CA GLY A 353 20.04 -2.69 -27.92
C GLY A 353 20.20 -1.89 -26.62
N LEU A 354 19.23 -1.03 -26.29
CA LEU A 354 19.21 -0.25 -25.05
C LEU A 354 19.12 -1.15 -23.84
N SER A 355 18.24 -2.14 -23.86
CA SER A 355 18.09 -3.04 -22.72
C SER A 355 19.32 -3.93 -22.51
N GLN A 356 19.90 -4.45 -23.59
CA GLN A 356 21.15 -5.23 -23.51
C GLN A 356 22.30 -4.40 -22.93
N TYR A 357 22.42 -3.14 -23.35
CA TYR A 357 23.45 -2.26 -22.83
C TYR A 357 23.17 -1.85 -21.38
N ALA A 358 21.94 -1.49 -21.04
CA ALA A 358 21.54 -1.19 -19.67
C ALA A 358 21.83 -2.38 -18.73
N GLN A 359 21.54 -3.61 -19.16
CA GLN A 359 21.88 -4.83 -18.41
C GLN A 359 23.39 -4.90 -18.14
N SER A 360 24.23 -4.68 -19.15
CA SER A 360 25.69 -4.70 -18.96
C SER A 360 26.19 -3.62 -17.99
N LEU A 361 25.49 -2.49 -17.89
CA LEU A 361 25.82 -1.42 -16.95
C LEU A 361 25.33 -1.73 -15.53
N VAL A 362 24.18 -2.42 -15.38
CA VAL A 362 23.75 -2.97 -14.09
C VAL A 362 24.82 -3.91 -13.56
N ASP A 363 25.25 -4.88 -14.37
CA ASP A 363 26.29 -5.84 -14.02
C ASP A 363 27.62 -5.16 -13.65
N LYS A 364 27.91 -3.99 -14.22
CA LYS A 364 29.15 -3.24 -13.99
C LYS A 364 29.12 -2.41 -12.70
N TYR A 365 27.99 -1.77 -12.39
CA TYR A 365 27.92 -0.71 -11.39
C TYR A 365 27.20 -1.09 -10.09
N PHE A 366 26.36 -2.11 -10.11
CA PHE A 366 25.52 -2.47 -8.97
C PHE A 366 25.70 -3.95 -8.60
N LYS A 367 26.74 -4.22 -7.82
CA LYS A 367 27.12 -5.57 -7.37
C LYS A 367 26.47 -5.94 -6.04
N ASN A 368 26.15 -7.22 -5.85
CA ASN A 368 25.56 -7.77 -4.63
C ASN A 368 24.30 -7.02 -4.16
N THR A 369 23.51 -6.49 -5.09
CA THR A 369 22.34 -5.64 -4.82
C THR A 369 21.18 -6.16 -5.64
N LYS A 370 19.97 -6.20 -5.07
CA LYS A 370 18.77 -6.50 -5.87
C LYS A 370 18.47 -5.28 -6.75
N VAL A 371 18.57 -5.42 -8.06
CA VAL A 371 18.33 -4.33 -9.01
C VAL A 371 17.17 -4.68 -9.92
N GLU A 372 16.23 -3.76 -10.09
CA GLU A 372 15.21 -3.84 -11.13
C GLU A 372 15.32 -2.60 -12.02
N VAL A 373 15.39 -2.80 -13.34
CA VAL A 373 15.38 -1.71 -14.32
C VAL A 373 14.16 -1.85 -15.21
N LYS A 374 13.33 -0.81 -15.25
CA LYS A 374 12.18 -0.68 -16.16
C LYS A 374 12.52 0.29 -17.27
N VAL A 375 12.56 -0.19 -18.51
CA VAL A 375 12.65 0.65 -19.71
C VAL A 375 11.23 0.90 -20.21
N GLN A 376 10.76 2.14 -20.10
CA GLN A 376 9.34 2.47 -20.30
C GLN A 376 9.11 3.85 -20.92
N ASP A 377 7.97 4.04 -21.57
CA ASP A 377 7.42 5.37 -21.87
C ASP A 377 6.29 5.71 -20.87
N LYS A 378 5.48 6.73 -21.18
CA LYS A 378 4.35 7.12 -20.32
C LYS A 378 3.24 6.08 -20.22
N ASN A 379 3.16 5.14 -21.16
CA ASN A 379 2.02 4.24 -21.34
C ASN A 379 2.41 2.76 -21.23
N ASN A 380 3.65 2.40 -21.54
CA ASN A 380 4.07 1.02 -21.69
C ASN A 380 5.47 0.78 -21.11
N VAL A 381 5.62 -0.36 -20.44
CA VAL A 381 6.92 -0.97 -20.16
C VAL A 381 7.32 -1.78 -21.39
N TYR A 382 8.56 -1.60 -21.86
CA TYR A 382 9.10 -2.31 -23.02
C TYR A 382 10.11 -3.39 -22.64
N SER A 383 10.77 -3.22 -21.50
CA SER A 383 11.72 -4.20 -20.99
C SER A 383 11.89 -4.08 -19.49
N ILE A 384 12.15 -5.23 -18.89
CA ILE A 384 12.47 -5.38 -17.48
C ILE A 384 13.80 -6.12 -17.39
N ILE A 385 14.73 -5.56 -16.62
CA ILE A 385 15.99 -6.21 -16.27
C ILE A 385 15.98 -6.41 -14.76
N THR A 386 16.29 -7.61 -14.29
CA THR A 386 16.40 -7.92 -12.86
C THR A 386 17.78 -8.50 -12.57
N SER A 387 18.38 -8.11 -11.45
CA SER A 387 19.59 -8.70 -10.88
C SER A 387 19.32 -9.06 -9.43
N ASP A 388 19.68 -10.27 -9.01
CA ASP A 388 19.62 -10.69 -7.61
C ASP A 388 20.91 -10.34 -6.85
N LYS A 389 20.96 -10.66 -5.55
CA LYS A 389 22.13 -10.42 -4.68
C LYS A 389 23.33 -11.32 -5.01
N ASP A 390 23.15 -12.35 -5.84
CA ASP A 390 24.22 -13.21 -6.37
C ASP A 390 24.73 -12.72 -7.75
N ASP A 391 24.33 -11.53 -8.18
CA ASP A 391 24.59 -10.96 -9.50
C ASP A 391 24.06 -11.81 -10.67
N LYS A 392 22.99 -12.60 -10.46
CA LYS A 392 22.32 -13.28 -11.57
C LYS A 392 21.35 -12.32 -12.24
N THR A 393 21.74 -11.86 -13.41
CA THR A 393 20.97 -10.89 -14.18
C THR A 393 20.12 -11.55 -15.27
N SER A 394 18.85 -11.20 -15.32
CA SER A 394 17.88 -11.61 -16.34
C SER A 394 17.30 -10.38 -17.03
N MET A 395 16.96 -10.52 -18.31
CA MET A 395 16.32 -9.46 -19.09
C MET A 395 15.14 -10.04 -19.87
N TYR A 396 14.03 -9.32 -19.86
CA TYR A 396 12.83 -9.65 -20.61
C TYR A 396 12.39 -8.47 -21.48
N ILE A 397 12.07 -8.74 -22.74
CA ILE A 397 11.55 -7.76 -23.70
C ILE A 397 10.07 -8.02 -23.91
N MET A 398 9.24 -7.01 -23.70
CA MET A 398 7.79 -7.10 -23.92
C MET A 398 7.49 -7.24 -25.43
N GLU A 399 6.54 -8.09 -25.79
CA GLU A 399 6.25 -8.45 -27.19
C GLU A 399 5.36 -7.49 -27.96
#